data_AF-A0A927AQ33-F1
#
_entry.id   AF-A0A927AQ33-F1
#
_cell.length_a   1.000
_cell.length_b   1.000
_cell.length_c   1.000
_cell.angle_alpha   90.00
_cell.angle_beta   90.00
_cell.angle_gamma   90.00
#
_symmetry.space_group_name_H-M   'P 1'
#
loop_
_entity.id
_entity.type
_entity.pdbx_description
1 polymer ?
#
loop_
_entity_poly.entity_id
_entity_poly.type
_entity_poly.pdbx_seq_one_letter_code
_entity_poly.pdbx_strand_id
1 'polypeptide(L)'
;MLRLLFSFCISWLLVQPVSAQTTPKRLMIYNGYPSSFNLSENNRELSKVAASMAQYNYVVLGRDLEKAVHKDHVFTQNLMTNAATNSVRFYGYIDLGVTPPLQNHSTAEIETRILEWKAMGVDGIFFDDVEYDYGVSRARMNGAIQYAHAQSLSVVVNGNKPDEIFGQQINPTYNPTGAGTPIDSRDAYLSESFLISLGSYTNPGDWIPKAALVESYRQQLGFRIWSCTTNSLAQANATDTQVAPLFAYAWYGAWLYGHEATSWGEYEYSATEPNNGVAPFRPRPNPSNPGTAFVGPVRQSGNLLTRYTNTGRIQIDISNHVGAFINCTSFVSTGSGNWQTTSLWSSSRLPLACDVVTIQPGHIITLTGNAEAGQLLLRGNLRPSTYRLQFRIY
;
A
#
# COMPACT_ATOMS: atom_id res chain seq x y z
N MET A 1 -19.28 23.70 54.36
CA MET A 1 -18.15 22.95 53.77
C MET A 1 -18.71 22.11 52.62
N LEU A 2 -18.88 22.71 51.43
CA LEU A 2 -19.54 22.08 50.27
C LEU A 2 -18.45 21.71 49.25
N ARG A 3 -18.17 20.42 49.08
CA ARG A 3 -17.18 19.92 48.11
C ARG A 3 -17.81 19.84 46.72
N LEU A 4 -17.33 20.65 45.78
CA LEU A 4 -17.58 20.46 44.35
C LEU A 4 -16.74 19.27 43.85
N LEU A 5 -17.40 18.24 43.34
CA LEU A 5 -16.80 17.17 42.55
C LEU A 5 -16.82 17.59 41.08
N PHE A 6 -15.67 17.94 40.52
CA PHE A 6 -15.50 18.09 39.07
C PHE A 6 -15.40 16.70 38.45
N SER A 7 -16.43 16.30 37.70
CA SER A 7 -16.42 15.10 36.89
C SER A 7 -15.68 15.39 35.58
N PHE A 8 -14.48 14.83 35.44
CA PHE A 8 -13.76 14.83 34.16
C PHE A 8 -14.44 13.83 33.22
N CYS A 9 -15.28 14.32 32.31
CA CYS A 9 -15.69 13.55 31.13
C CYS A 9 -14.49 13.40 30.20
N ILE A 10 -13.75 12.28 30.34
CA ILE A 10 -12.81 11.82 29.31
C ILE A 10 -13.66 11.32 28.16
N SER A 11 -13.95 12.21 27.20
CA SER A 11 -14.48 11.83 25.90
C SER A 11 -13.39 11.05 25.16
N TRP A 12 -13.49 9.73 25.20
CA TRP A 12 -12.81 8.87 24.23
C TRP A 12 -13.34 9.26 22.85
N LEU A 13 -12.59 10.08 22.12
CA LEU A 13 -12.76 10.21 20.68
C LEU A 13 -12.48 8.82 20.10
N LEU A 14 -13.56 8.07 19.84
CA LEU A 14 -13.51 6.88 19.01
C LEU A 14 -12.95 7.35 17.67
N VAL A 15 -11.68 7.06 17.42
CA VAL A 15 -11.09 7.17 16.08
C VAL A 15 -11.94 6.28 15.20
N GLN A 16 -12.81 6.90 14.40
CA GLN A 16 -13.57 6.19 13.38
C GLN A 16 -12.53 5.53 12.48
N PRO A 17 -12.54 4.20 12.32
CA PRO A 17 -11.63 3.56 11.39
C PRO A 17 -11.85 4.21 10.03
N VAL A 18 -10.79 4.77 9.45
CA VAL A 18 -10.80 5.27 8.08
C VAL A 18 -11.47 4.21 7.23
N SER A 19 -12.59 4.56 6.57
CA SER A 19 -13.34 3.63 5.72
C SER A 19 -12.34 2.86 4.86
N ALA A 20 -12.26 1.55 5.08
CA ALA A 20 -11.17 0.76 4.53
C ALA A 20 -11.26 0.80 3.00
N GLN A 21 -10.30 1.47 2.37
CA GLN A 21 -10.16 1.41 0.94
C GLN A 21 -9.78 -0.03 0.54
N THR A 22 -10.58 -0.63 -0.32
CA THR A 22 -10.48 -2.04 -0.73
C THR A 22 -9.80 -2.22 -2.07
N THR A 23 -9.11 -1.23 -2.62
CA THR A 23 -8.18 -1.44 -3.74
C THR A 23 -7.09 -0.38 -3.66
N PRO A 24 -5.79 -0.71 -3.82
CA PRO A 24 -4.73 0.28 -3.78
C PRO A 24 -4.92 1.39 -4.81
N LYS A 25 -4.75 2.64 -4.38
CA LYS A 25 -4.67 3.81 -5.27
C LYS A 25 -3.45 3.74 -6.18
N ARG A 26 -3.51 4.53 -7.25
CA ARG A 26 -2.46 4.61 -8.27
C ARG A 26 -1.37 5.57 -7.77
N LEU A 27 -0.22 5.04 -7.37
CA LEU A 27 0.97 5.82 -6.99
C LEU A 27 1.97 5.85 -8.15
N MET A 28 2.68 6.96 -8.27
CA MET A 28 3.90 7.12 -9.06
C MET A 28 4.99 7.78 -8.20
N ILE A 29 6.22 7.27 -8.29
CA ILE A 29 7.42 7.94 -7.81
C ILE A 29 8.24 8.28 -9.05
N TYR A 30 8.52 9.56 -9.26
CA TYR A 30 9.15 10.05 -10.48
C TYR A 30 10.21 11.10 -10.17
N ASN A 31 11.47 10.71 -10.37
CA ASN A 31 12.64 11.52 -10.07
C ASN A 31 13.21 12.25 -11.30
N GLY A 32 12.68 11.98 -12.49
CA GLY A 32 13.02 12.72 -13.71
C GLY A 32 12.42 14.13 -13.74
N TYR A 33 12.67 14.87 -14.82
CA TYR A 33 12.05 16.18 -15.00
C TYR A 33 10.59 16.04 -15.42
N PRO A 34 9.62 16.66 -14.72
CA PRO A 34 8.22 16.60 -15.11
C PRO A 34 7.96 16.97 -16.58
N SER A 35 8.69 17.92 -17.17
CA SER A 35 8.56 18.26 -18.59
C SER A 35 9.00 17.17 -19.55
N SER A 36 9.85 16.22 -19.13
CA SER A 36 10.26 15.08 -19.95
C SER A 36 9.45 13.81 -19.71
N PHE A 37 8.41 13.86 -18.86
CA PHE A 37 7.60 12.70 -18.53
C PHE A 37 6.97 12.10 -19.78
N ASN A 38 7.32 10.85 -20.10
CA ASN A 38 6.94 10.10 -21.29
C ASN A 38 7.13 10.97 -22.56
N LEU A 39 8.38 11.41 -22.76
CA LEU A 39 8.74 12.41 -23.78
C LEU A 39 8.28 12.04 -25.19
N SER A 40 8.35 10.76 -25.55
CA SER A 40 7.90 10.25 -26.86
C SER A 40 6.42 10.52 -27.13
N GLU A 41 5.58 10.45 -26.10
CA GLU A 41 4.14 10.64 -26.18
C GLU A 41 3.73 12.11 -25.95
N ASN A 42 4.37 12.74 -24.96
CA ASN A 42 3.93 14.04 -24.46
C ASN A 42 4.64 15.23 -25.12
N ASN A 43 5.83 15.03 -25.72
CA ASN A 43 6.59 16.06 -26.42
C ASN A 43 6.80 17.36 -25.60
N ARG A 44 6.97 17.25 -24.27
CA ARG A 44 7.08 18.36 -23.30
C ARG A 44 5.87 19.31 -23.25
N GLU A 45 4.73 18.92 -23.82
CA GLU A 45 3.52 19.73 -23.77
C GLU A 45 2.84 19.58 -22.40
N LEU A 46 2.70 20.70 -21.68
CA LEU A 46 2.12 20.73 -20.33
C LEU A 46 0.78 20.01 -20.24
N SER A 47 -0.12 20.21 -21.20
CA SER A 47 -1.45 19.59 -21.21
C SER A 47 -1.39 18.07 -21.38
N LYS A 48 -0.47 17.54 -22.20
CA LYS A 48 -0.28 16.10 -22.41
C LYS A 48 0.38 15.44 -21.20
N VAL A 49 1.40 16.08 -20.63
CA VAL A 49 2.02 15.64 -19.37
C VAL A 49 0.98 15.61 -18.24
N ALA A 50 0.21 16.69 -18.08
CA ALA A 50 -0.84 16.78 -17.06
C ALA A 50 -1.91 15.69 -17.24
N ALA A 51 -2.39 15.46 -18.47
CA ALA A 51 -3.33 14.38 -18.76
C ALA A 51 -2.75 13.00 -18.45
N SER A 52 -1.47 12.77 -18.74
CA SER A 52 -0.79 11.51 -18.43
C SER A 52 -0.64 11.30 -16.92
N MET A 53 -0.24 12.32 -16.16
CA MET A 53 -0.11 12.25 -14.69
C MET A 53 -1.46 12.20 -13.97
N ALA A 54 -2.53 12.72 -14.57
CA ALA A 54 -3.90 12.64 -14.04
C ALA A 54 -4.41 11.19 -13.89
N GLN A 55 -3.73 10.22 -14.51
CA GLN A 55 -4.00 8.79 -14.31
C GLN A 55 -3.60 8.29 -12.92
N TYR A 56 -2.84 9.05 -12.15
CA TYR A 56 -2.41 8.69 -10.80
C TYR A 56 -3.26 9.42 -9.75
N ASN A 57 -3.29 8.85 -8.54
CA ASN A 57 -3.89 9.50 -7.38
C ASN A 57 -2.83 10.21 -6.54
N TYR A 58 -1.62 9.67 -6.51
CA TYR A 58 -0.48 10.19 -5.77
C TYR A 58 0.74 10.23 -6.70
N VAL A 59 1.49 11.33 -6.67
CA VAL A 59 2.75 11.50 -7.40
C VAL A 59 3.80 12.05 -6.45
N VAL A 60 4.92 11.34 -6.30
CA VAL A 60 6.13 11.84 -5.65
C VAL A 60 7.04 12.41 -6.72
N LEU A 61 7.47 13.66 -6.53
CA LEU A 61 8.36 14.40 -7.43
C LEU A 61 9.77 14.44 -6.86
N GLY A 62 10.76 14.23 -7.72
CA GLY A 62 12.17 14.24 -7.36
C GLY A 62 12.69 15.55 -6.78
N ARG A 63 13.88 15.48 -6.21
CA ARG A 63 14.56 16.60 -5.54
C ARG A 63 14.88 17.79 -6.45
N ASP A 64 15.14 18.93 -5.82
CA ASP A 64 15.60 20.20 -6.39
C ASP A 64 14.60 20.90 -7.33
N LEU A 65 13.49 20.26 -7.70
CA LEU A 65 12.39 20.89 -8.44
C LEU A 65 11.77 22.07 -7.66
N GLU A 66 11.86 22.06 -6.34
CA GLU A 66 11.45 23.15 -5.45
C GLU A 66 12.27 24.42 -5.58
N LYS A 67 13.52 24.30 -6.05
CA LYS A 67 14.41 25.44 -6.18
C LYS A 67 14.01 26.26 -7.40
N ALA A 68 13.79 27.57 -7.21
CA ALA A 68 13.41 28.49 -8.29
C ALA A 68 14.43 28.53 -9.45
N VAL A 69 15.70 28.17 -9.19
CA VAL A 69 16.77 28.08 -10.20
C VAL A 69 16.72 26.80 -11.03
N HIS A 70 15.94 25.80 -10.63
CA HIS A 70 15.81 24.57 -11.39
C HIS A 70 15.03 24.83 -12.68
N LYS A 71 15.56 24.33 -13.80
CA LYS A 71 15.00 24.61 -15.15
C LYS A 71 13.55 24.14 -15.34
N ASP A 72 13.11 23.17 -14.54
CA ASP A 72 11.76 22.62 -14.59
C ASP A 72 10.82 23.13 -13.49
N HIS A 73 11.28 24.08 -12.66
CA HIS A 73 10.51 24.61 -11.54
C HIS A 73 9.16 25.19 -11.99
N VAL A 74 9.18 26.12 -12.95
CA VAL A 74 7.97 26.78 -13.48
C VAL A 74 7.05 25.77 -14.17
N PHE A 75 7.61 24.83 -14.94
CA PHE A 75 6.80 23.78 -15.57
C PHE A 75 6.08 22.93 -14.52
N THR A 76 6.79 22.51 -13.47
CA THR A 76 6.25 21.70 -12.38
C THR A 76 5.15 22.44 -11.61
N GLN A 77 5.31 23.75 -11.35
CA GLN A 77 4.26 24.55 -10.71
C GLN A 77 2.99 24.65 -11.58
N ASN A 78 3.16 24.88 -12.88
CA ASN A 78 2.05 24.92 -13.83
C ASN A 78 1.39 23.55 -14.02
N LEU A 79 2.15 22.47 -13.86
CA LEU A 79 1.64 21.10 -13.89
C LEU A 79 0.74 20.84 -12.70
N MET A 80 1.17 21.14 -11.47
CA MET A 80 0.38 20.88 -10.27
C MET A 80 -0.91 21.71 -10.21
N THR A 81 -0.90 22.91 -10.80
CA THR A 81 -2.09 23.79 -10.89
C THR A 81 -2.96 23.54 -12.13
N ASN A 82 -2.58 22.58 -12.99
CA ASN A 82 -3.36 22.24 -14.17
C ASN A 82 -4.70 21.58 -13.79
N ALA A 83 -5.79 21.98 -14.46
CA ALA A 83 -7.12 21.45 -14.18
C ALA A 83 -7.21 19.91 -14.31
N ALA A 84 -6.42 19.30 -15.20
CA ALA A 84 -6.38 17.84 -15.38
C ALA A 84 -5.84 17.12 -14.15
N THR A 85 -4.99 17.76 -13.34
CA THR A 85 -4.35 17.15 -12.17
C THR A 85 -4.99 17.56 -10.85
N ASN A 86 -6.15 18.23 -10.85
CA ASN A 86 -6.85 18.65 -9.63
C ASN A 86 -7.18 17.51 -8.66
N SER A 87 -7.25 16.26 -9.14
CA SER A 87 -7.48 15.08 -8.31
C SER A 87 -6.20 14.34 -7.90
N VAL A 88 -5.04 14.79 -8.37
CA VAL A 88 -3.72 14.22 -8.06
C VAL A 88 -3.19 14.91 -6.82
N ARG A 89 -2.66 14.13 -5.88
CA ARG A 89 -1.92 14.67 -4.75
C ARG A 89 -0.42 14.57 -4.99
N PHE A 90 0.27 15.71 -4.91
CA PHE A 90 1.70 15.80 -5.17
C PHE A 90 2.50 15.86 -3.87
N TYR A 91 3.64 15.16 -3.87
CA TYR A 91 4.56 15.09 -2.75
C TYR A 91 5.97 15.46 -3.20
N GLY A 92 6.61 16.39 -2.50
CA GLY A 92 7.98 16.82 -2.79
C GLY A 92 9.01 15.97 -2.06
N TYR A 93 10.02 15.46 -2.76
CA TYR A 93 11.11 14.68 -2.18
C TYR A 93 12.07 15.54 -1.34
N ILE A 94 12.46 15.04 -0.17
CA ILE A 94 13.58 15.54 0.63
C ILE A 94 14.35 14.35 1.25
N ASP A 95 15.67 14.31 1.03
CA ASP A 95 16.59 13.36 1.67
C ASP A 95 16.89 13.80 3.12
N LEU A 96 16.65 12.92 4.10
CA LEU A 96 17.01 13.15 5.49
C LEU A 96 18.36 12.55 5.89
N GLY A 97 18.94 11.70 5.07
CA GLY A 97 20.21 11.03 5.29
C GLY A 97 21.37 11.98 5.61
N VAL A 98 22.28 11.50 6.45
CA VAL A 98 23.46 12.23 6.95
C VAL A 98 24.76 11.64 6.39
N THR A 99 24.76 10.34 6.09
CA THR A 99 25.97 9.62 5.64
C THR A 99 26.17 9.78 4.13
N PRO A 100 27.35 10.21 3.64
CA PRO A 100 27.63 10.27 2.20
C PRO A 100 27.32 8.94 1.48
N PRO A 101 26.78 8.96 0.25
CA PRO A 101 26.64 10.09 -0.67
C PRO A 101 25.37 10.95 -0.49
N LEU A 102 24.66 10.79 0.64
CA LEU A 102 23.45 11.53 0.96
C LEU A 102 23.73 13.02 1.14
N GLN A 103 22.68 13.84 1.02
CA GLN A 103 22.81 15.29 0.93
C GLN A 103 23.19 15.93 2.27
N ASN A 104 22.92 15.26 3.40
CA ASN A 104 23.23 15.75 4.74
C ASN A 104 22.82 17.22 4.96
N HIS A 105 21.60 17.54 4.54
CA HIS A 105 21.06 18.89 4.68
C HIS A 105 21.05 19.31 6.15
N SER A 106 21.41 20.56 6.43
CA SER A 106 21.19 21.13 7.76
C SER A 106 19.69 21.18 8.09
N THR A 107 19.33 21.25 9.37
CA THR A 107 17.91 21.43 9.77
C THR A 107 17.29 22.65 9.07
N ALA A 108 18.00 23.77 9.01
CA ALA A 108 17.51 24.98 8.35
C ALA A 108 17.29 24.79 6.83
N GLU A 109 18.13 24.00 6.16
CA GLU A 109 17.96 23.67 4.74
C GLU A 109 16.76 22.75 4.52
N ILE A 110 16.52 21.77 5.40
CA ILE A 110 15.31 20.92 5.36
C ILE A 110 14.06 21.79 5.49
N GLU A 111 14.02 22.67 6.49
CA GLU A 111 12.89 23.59 6.70
C GLU A 111 12.66 24.51 5.48
N THR A 112 13.75 25.03 4.90
CA THR A 112 13.70 25.85 3.68
C THR A 112 13.08 25.08 2.52
N ARG A 113 13.51 23.84 2.28
CA ARG A 113 12.97 22.99 1.20
C ARG A 113 11.50 22.64 1.41
N ILE A 114 11.08 22.41 2.65
CA ILE A 114 9.65 22.21 2.97
C ILE A 114 8.84 23.45 2.57
N LEU A 115 9.33 24.65 2.87
CA LEU A 115 8.67 25.90 2.50
C LEU A 115 8.66 26.14 0.98
N GLU A 116 9.75 25.82 0.28
CA GLU A 116 9.84 25.92 -1.18
C GLU A 116 8.84 24.98 -1.86
N TRP A 117 8.78 23.71 -1.43
CA TRP A 117 7.78 22.76 -1.91
C TRP A 117 6.35 23.23 -1.62
N LYS A 118 6.09 23.72 -0.41
CA LYS A 118 4.79 24.31 -0.04
C LYS A 118 4.40 25.45 -0.97
N ALA A 119 5.34 26.34 -1.28
CA ALA A 119 5.11 27.49 -2.15
C ALA A 119 4.77 27.09 -3.59
N MET A 120 5.23 25.92 -4.06
CA MET A 120 4.82 25.36 -5.34
C MET A 120 3.41 24.75 -5.31
N GLY A 121 2.90 24.36 -4.14
CA GLY A 121 1.55 23.84 -3.95
C GLY A 121 1.46 22.33 -3.77
N VAL A 122 2.50 21.65 -3.26
CA VAL A 122 2.41 20.22 -2.92
C VAL A 122 1.43 19.96 -1.76
N ASP A 123 0.88 18.75 -1.69
CA ASP A 123 0.01 18.27 -0.61
C ASP A 123 0.79 17.66 0.57
N GLY A 124 2.07 17.35 0.34
CA GLY A 124 2.91 16.74 1.35
C GLY A 124 4.38 16.65 0.97
N ILE A 125 5.15 16.10 1.90
CA ILE A 125 6.58 15.87 1.75
C ILE A 125 6.85 14.37 1.79
N PHE A 126 7.68 13.90 0.86
CA PHE A 126 8.24 12.56 0.88
C PHE A 126 9.65 12.66 1.47
N PHE A 127 9.82 12.13 2.68
CA PHE A 127 11.12 12.03 3.33
C PHE A 127 11.74 10.66 3.04
N ASP A 128 12.91 10.68 2.40
CA ASP A 128 13.70 9.47 2.16
C ASP A 128 14.80 9.27 3.20
N ASP A 129 15.34 8.05 3.24
CA ASP A 129 16.48 7.67 4.08
C ASP A 129 16.31 8.01 5.57
N VAL A 130 15.11 7.82 6.13
CA VAL A 130 14.76 8.32 7.48
C VAL A 130 15.27 7.47 8.65
N GLU A 131 15.96 6.36 8.36
CA GLU A 131 16.38 5.36 9.35
C GLU A 131 17.81 5.56 9.89
N TYR A 132 18.16 4.86 10.98
CA TYR A 132 19.41 5.07 11.71
C TYR A 132 20.64 4.66 10.90
N ASP A 133 20.49 3.71 9.97
CA ASP A 133 21.56 3.29 9.05
C ASP A 133 22.07 4.44 8.17
N TYR A 134 21.23 5.45 7.93
CA TYR A 134 21.58 6.66 7.19
C TYR A 134 22.04 7.81 8.10
N GLY A 135 22.27 7.53 9.38
CA GLY A 135 22.73 8.50 10.37
C GLY A 135 21.62 9.43 10.87
N VAL A 136 20.36 9.16 10.54
CA VAL A 136 19.23 10.01 10.95
C VAL A 136 18.87 9.73 12.40
N SER A 137 19.03 10.73 13.27
CA SER A 137 18.55 10.62 14.65
C SER A 137 17.03 10.79 14.74
N ARG A 138 16.43 10.23 15.79
CA ARG A 138 15.03 10.45 16.14
C ARG A 138 14.67 11.93 16.24
N ALA A 139 15.57 12.75 16.79
CA ALA A 139 15.36 14.19 16.90
C ALA A 139 15.30 14.87 15.52
N ARG A 140 16.17 14.48 14.59
CA ARG A 140 16.19 15.01 13.21
C ARG A 140 14.92 14.64 12.46
N MET A 141 14.54 13.35 12.47
CA MET A 141 13.33 12.89 11.81
C MET A 141 12.08 13.57 12.40
N ASN A 142 11.95 13.59 13.74
CA ASN A 142 10.83 14.21 14.41
C ASN A 142 10.74 15.71 14.09
N GLY A 143 11.86 16.43 14.11
CA GLY A 143 11.91 17.85 13.78
C GLY A 143 11.43 18.15 12.37
N ALA A 144 11.91 17.37 11.38
CA ALA A 144 11.49 17.53 9.98
C ALA A 144 9.99 17.26 9.79
N ILE A 145 9.46 16.18 10.37
CA ILE A 145 8.03 15.82 10.27
C ILE A 145 7.16 16.87 10.98
N GLN A 146 7.52 17.28 12.19
CA GLN A 146 6.78 18.30 12.94
C GLN A 146 6.77 19.64 12.20
N TYR A 147 7.87 20.01 11.55
CA TYR A 147 7.91 21.22 10.74
C TYR A 147 6.98 21.13 9.53
N ALA A 148 6.98 20.00 8.80
CA ALA A 148 6.04 19.77 7.70
C ALA A 148 4.57 19.83 8.18
N HIS A 149 4.26 19.18 9.30
CA HIS A 149 2.93 19.25 9.93
C HIS A 149 2.53 20.68 10.31
N ALA A 150 3.44 21.48 10.85
CA ALA A 150 3.20 22.88 11.17
C ALA A 150 2.89 23.72 9.91
N GLN A 151 3.35 23.26 8.74
CA GLN A 151 2.99 23.82 7.44
C GLN A 151 1.69 23.27 6.85
N SER A 152 0.94 22.44 7.59
CA SER A 152 -0.26 21.73 7.12
C SER A 152 0.00 20.76 5.98
N LEU A 153 1.23 20.25 5.87
CA LEU A 153 1.62 19.23 4.90
C LEU A 153 1.57 17.85 5.56
N SER A 154 1.05 16.85 4.84
CA SER A 154 1.18 15.44 5.24
C SER A 154 2.59 14.93 4.92
N VAL A 155 3.06 13.89 5.60
CA VAL A 155 4.35 13.28 5.26
C VAL A 155 4.20 11.84 4.78
N VAL A 156 5.11 11.44 3.91
CA VAL A 156 5.38 10.05 3.57
C VAL A 156 6.82 9.78 3.96
N VAL A 157 7.08 8.77 4.78
CA VAL A 157 8.45 8.39 5.16
C VAL A 157 8.85 7.08 4.49
N ASN A 158 10.08 7.03 3.98
CA ASN A 158 10.67 5.83 3.37
C ASN A 158 11.89 5.36 4.16
N GLY A 159 11.96 4.04 4.37
CA GLY A 159 13.05 3.39 5.09
C GLY A 159 12.77 1.91 5.29
N ASN A 160 13.83 1.10 5.45
CA ASN A 160 13.71 -0.34 5.43
C ASN A 160 13.37 -0.98 6.79
N LYS A 161 13.65 -0.29 7.90
CA LYS A 161 13.49 -0.79 9.28
C LYS A 161 12.38 -0.06 10.04
N PRO A 162 11.14 -0.61 10.07
CA PRO A 162 10.01 0.02 10.75
C PRO A 162 10.26 0.36 12.23
N ASP A 163 11.02 -0.47 12.96
CA ASP A 163 11.34 -0.20 14.38
C ASP A 163 12.15 1.08 14.59
N GLU A 164 13.02 1.44 13.64
CA GLU A 164 13.81 2.68 13.71
C GLU A 164 12.98 3.92 13.39
N ILE A 165 11.84 3.75 12.71
CA ILE A 165 10.92 4.82 12.30
C ILE A 165 9.78 4.99 13.32
N PHE A 166 9.18 3.91 13.81
CA PHE A 166 7.98 3.96 14.65
C PHE A 166 8.25 3.58 16.11
N GLY A 167 9.25 2.74 16.35
CA GLY A 167 9.57 2.22 17.67
C GLY A 167 10.12 3.26 18.64
N GLN A 168 9.98 2.96 19.92
CA GLN A 168 10.50 3.75 21.04
C GLN A 168 11.71 3.09 21.73
N GLN A 169 12.29 2.05 21.11
CA GLN A 169 13.44 1.37 21.67
C GLN A 169 14.60 2.37 21.83
N ILE A 170 15.18 2.41 23.03
CA ILE A 170 16.35 3.24 23.31
C ILE A 170 17.50 2.77 22.44
N ASN A 171 18.00 3.69 21.61
CA ASN A 171 19.24 3.56 20.88
C ASN A 171 20.19 4.66 21.40
N PRO A 172 21.31 4.33 22.06
CA PRO A 172 22.18 5.32 22.70
C PRO A 172 22.68 6.42 21.76
N THR A 173 22.78 6.15 20.47
CA THR A 173 23.27 7.09 19.45
C THR A 173 22.12 7.87 18.82
N TYR A 174 21.09 7.18 18.35
CA TYR A 174 20.08 7.77 17.47
C TYR A 174 18.74 8.08 18.16
N ASN A 175 18.41 7.40 19.27
CA ASN A 175 17.22 7.66 20.07
C ASN A 175 17.48 7.43 21.58
N PRO A 176 18.36 8.24 22.21
CA PRO A 176 18.84 7.96 23.57
C PRO A 176 17.75 8.06 24.64
N THR A 177 16.64 8.74 24.34
CA THR A 177 15.53 8.94 25.28
C THR A 177 14.33 8.03 24.99
N GLY A 178 14.37 7.21 23.94
CA GLY A 178 13.22 6.41 23.50
C GLY A 178 12.04 7.26 23.05
N ALA A 179 12.29 8.43 22.46
CA ALA A 179 11.24 9.32 21.98
C ALA A 179 10.39 8.65 20.88
N GLY A 180 9.07 8.85 20.95
CA GLY A 180 8.13 8.40 19.93
C GLY A 180 8.20 9.20 18.64
N THR A 181 7.58 8.65 17.59
CA THR A 181 7.40 9.33 16.31
C THR A 181 6.21 10.31 16.35
N PRO A 182 6.25 11.46 15.66
CA PRO A 182 5.09 12.33 15.46
C PRO A 182 4.16 11.85 14.32
N ILE A 183 4.50 10.75 13.64
CA ILE A 183 3.69 10.17 12.57
C ILE A 183 2.33 9.73 13.09
N ASP A 184 1.28 10.13 12.38
CA ASP A 184 -0.10 9.77 12.72
C ASP A 184 -0.96 9.45 11.48
N SER A 185 -2.28 9.40 11.65
CA SER A 185 -3.26 9.10 10.59
C SER A 185 -3.23 10.02 9.36
N ARG A 186 -2.60 11.20 9.46
CA ARG A 186 -2.41 12.12 8.33
C ARG A 186 -1.32 11.64 7.38
N ASP A 187 -0.43 10.79 7.85
CA ASP A 187 0.82 10.46 7.17
C ASP A 187 0.77 9.09 6.47
N ALA A 188 1.84 8.75 5.77
CA ALA A 188 2.06 7.42 5.24
C ALA A 188 3.49 6.91 5.44
N TYR A 189 3.65 5.59 5.38
CA TYR A 189 4.91 4.89 5.29
C TYR A 189 5.03 4.26 3.90
N LEU A 190 6.16 4.43 3.22
CA LEU A 190 6.46 3.70 1.99
C LEU A 190 7.17 2.39 2.34
N SER A 191 6.53 1.26 2.02
CA SER A 191 7.16 -0.05 2.04
C SER A 191 7.89 -0.29 0.72
N GLU A 192 9.21 -0.10 0.75
CA GLU A 192 10.09 -0.30 -0.40
C GLU A 192 11.23 -1.27 -0.06
N SER A 193 11.61 -2.21 -0.94
CA SER A 193 10.80 -2.71 -2.07
C SER A 193 9.73 -3.68 -1.55
N PHE A 194 8.52 -3.68 -2.12
CA PHE A 194 7.45 -4.57 -1.72
C PHE A 194 7.14 -5.63 -2.78
N LEU A 195 7.30 -6.91 -2.41
CA LEU A 195 7.12 -8.14 -3.23
C LEU A 195 8.05 -8.29 -4.43
N ILE A 196 8.46 -7.20 -5.07
CA ILE A 196 9.37 -7.16 -6.20
C ILE A 196 10.51 -6.20 -5.87
N SER A 197 11.73 -6.72 -5.83
CA SER A 197 12.96 -5.96 -5.63
C SER A 197 13.90 -6.17 -6.80
N LEU A 198 14.42 -5.08 -7.38
CA LEU A 198 15.29 -5.10 -8.54
C LEU A 198 14.74 -6.00 -9.68
N GLY A 199 13.42 -5.93 -9.90
CA GLY A 199 12.76 -6.68 -10.96
C GLY A 199 12.53 -8.17 -10.68
N SER A 200 12.81 -8.63 -9.45
CA SER A 200 12.70 -10.03 -9.04
C SER A 200 11.79 -10.20 -7.83
N TYR A 201 11.11 -11.34 -7.73
CA TYR A 201 10.31 -11.68 -6.56
C TYR A 201 11.16 -11.74 -5.29
N THR A 202 10.74 -11.06 -4.23
CA THR A 202 11.43 -11.08 -2.93
C THR A 202 11.13 -12.35 -2.16
N ASN A 203 12.07 -12.78 -1.33
CA ASN A 203 11.89 -13.94 -0.45
C ASN A 203 10.76 -13.68 0.57
N PRO A 204 9.74 -14.56 0.66
CA PRO A 204 8.67 -14.46 1.66
C PRO A 204 9.15 -14.39 3.11
N GLY A 205 10.32 -14.98 3.42
CA GLY A 205 10.93 -14.90 4.74
C GLY A 205 11.32 -13.48 5.16
N ASP A 206 11.53 -12.57 4.21
CA ASP A 206 11.97 -11.20 4.48
C ASP A 206 10.79 -10.22 4.53
N TRP A 207 9.91 -10.27 3.52
CA TRP A 207 8.84 -9.26 3.40
C TRP A 207 7.62 -9.55 4.28
N ILE A 208 7.28 -10.82 4.57
CA ILE A 208 6.12 -11.15 5.43
C ILE A 208 6.32 -10.61 6.85
N PRO A 209 7.47 -10.83 7.53
CA PRO A 209 7.71 -10.25 8.85
C PRO A 209 7.68 -8.72 8.84
N LYS A 210 8.30 -8.08 7.82
CA LYS A 210 8.25 -6.61 7.66
C LYS A 210 6.80 -6.12 7.54
N ALA A 211 5.98 -6.75 6.71
CA ALA A 211 4.58 -6.38 6.53
C ALA A 211 3.75 -6.54 7.82
N ALA A 212 3.98 -7.62 8.57
CA ALA A 212 3.32 -7.83 9.87
C ALA A 212 3.74 -6.77 10.90
N LEU A 213 5.02 -6.41 10.94
CA LEU A 213 5.54 -5.37 11.83
C LEU A 213 4.95 -3.99 11.51
N VAL A 214 4.96 -3.60 10.23
CA VAL A 214 4.36 -2.34 9.76
C VAL A 214 2.88 -2.29 10.10
N GLU A 215 2.13 -3.39 9.89
CA GLU A 215 0.72 -3.47 10.25
C GLU A 215 0.50 -3.26 11.74
N SER A 216 1.36 -3.81 12.60
CA SER A 216 1.24 -3.64 14.05
C SER A 216 1.45 -2.18 14.48
N TYR A 217 2.38 -1.46 13.85
CA TYR A 217 2.57 -0.03 14.09
C TYR A 217 1.43 0.79 13.51
N ARG A 218 0.92 0.44 12.32
CA ARG A 218 -0.25 1.09 11.72
C ARG A 218 -1.46 1.00 12.64
N GLN A 219 -1.71 -0.14 13.26
CA GLN A 219 -2.82 -0.31 14.21
C GLN A 219 -2.69 0.57 15.45
N GLN A 220 -1.46 0.91 15.86
CA GLN A 220 -1.18 1.76 17.01
C GLN A 220 -1.24 3.26 16.66
N LEU A 221 -0.69 3.66 15.52
CA LEU A 221 -0.47 5.07 15.15
C LEU A 221 -1.46 5.60 14.11
N GLY A 222 -2.13 4.71 13.37
CA GLY A 222 -3.17 5.06 12.40
C GLY A 222 -2.69 5.53 11.03
N PHE A 223 -1.38 5.58 10.75
CA PHE A 223 -0.83 6.02 9.46
C PHE A 223 -1.26 5.13 8.27
N ARG A 224 -1.09 5.62 7.05
CA ARG A 224 -1.38 4.88 5.82
C ARG A 224 -0.14 4.13 5.31
N ILE A 225 -0.31 2.98 4.64
CA ILE A 225 0.83 2.28 4.03
C ILE A 225 0.78 2.47 2.52
N TRP A 226 1.86 2.95 1.94
CA TRP A 226 2.12 2.90 0.51
C TRP A 226 3.12 1.79 0.23
N SER A 227 3.16 1.29 -0.99
CA SER A 227 4.19 0.35 -1.42
C SER A 227 4.73 0.68 -2.80
N CYS A 228 5.99 0.34 -3.02
CA CYS A 228 6.64 0.48 -4.31
C CYS A 228 7.44 -0.79 -4.62
N THR A 229 7.35 -1.27 -5.86
CA THR A 229 8.33 -2.24 -6.38
C THR A 229 9.61 -1.50 -6.74
N THR A 230 10.76 -2.19 -6.78
CA THR A 230 11.94 -1.64 -7.44
C THR A 230 12.32 -2.49 -8.64
N ASN A 231 13.00 -1.87 -9.59
CA ASN A 231 13.33 -2.47 -10.86
C ASN A 231 14.85 -2.46 -11.10
N SER A 232 15.35 -3.38 -11.93
CA SER A 232 16.76 -3.45 -12.30
C SER A 232 17.03 -2.78 -13.65
N LEU A 233 18.30 -2.48 -13.91
CA LEU A 233 18.76 -1.94 -15.18
C LEU A 233 18.33 -2.83 -16.37
N ALA A 234 18.36 -4.15 -16.19
CA ALA A 234 17.96 -5.13 -17.21
C ALA A 234 16.48 -5.01 -17.63
N GLN A 235 15.65 -4.41 -16.78
CA GLN A 235 14.22 -4.24 -16.97
C GLN A 235 13.82 -2.77 -17.13
N ALA A 236 14.78 -1.85 -17.26
CA ALA A 236 14.52 -0.42 -17.40
C ALA A 236 13.63 -0.08 -18.62
N ASN A 237 13.72 -0.88 -19.69
CA ASN A 237 12.90 -0.75 -20.90
C ASN A 237 11.89 -1.90 -21.06
N ALA A 238 11.52 -2.55 -19.95
CA ALA A 238 10.60 -3.68 -20.02
C ALA A 238 9.20 -3.24 -20.50
N THR A 239 8.68 -4.01 -21.46
CA THR A 239 7.33 -3.85 -21.98
C THR A 239 6.28 -4.23 -20.93
N ASP A 240 5.06 -3.75 -21.11
CA ASP A 240 3.94 -4.10 -20.23
C ASP A 240 3.74 -5.62 -20.11
N THR A 241 3.92 -6.38 -21.19
CA THR A 241 3.82 -7.85 -21.15
C THR A 241 4.82 -8.49 -20.19
N GLN A 242 6.02 -7.91 -20.06
CA GLN A 242 7.07 -8.42 -19.18
C GLN A 242 6.82 -8.05 -17.72
N VAL A 243 6.34 -6.82 -17.45
CA VAL A 243 6.16 -6.33 -16.07
C VAL A 243 4.77 -6.57 -15.50
N ALA A 244 3.74 -6.75 -16.33
CA ALA A 244 2.35 -6.88 -15.88
C ALA A 244 2.14 -8.05 -14.90
N PRO A 245 2.71 -9.26 -15.09
CA PRO A 245 2.58 -10.32 -14.09
C PRO A 245 3.22 -9.96 -12.75
N LEU A 246 4.42 -9.36 -12.77
CA LEU A 246 5.14 -8.91 -11.58
C LEU A 246 4.34 -7.84 -10.83
N PHE A 247 3.86 -6.83 -11.55
CA PHE A 247 3.09 -5.76 -10.95
C PHE A 247 1.72 -6.23 -10.47
N ALA A 248 1.06 -7.14 -11.17
CA ALA A 248 -0.19 -7.74 -10.70
C ALA A 248 0.00 -8.47 -9.37
N TYR A 249 1.08 -9.24 -9.22
CA TYR A 249 1.42 -9.90 -7.96
C TYR A 249 1.65 -8.89 -6.83
N ALA A 250 2.46 -7.85 -7.06
CA ALA A 250 2.70 -6.78 -6.09
C ALA A 250 1.42 -6.02 -5.73
N TRP A 251 0.56 -5.74 -6.72
CA TRP A 251 -0.72 -5.05 -6.54
C TRP A 251 -1.69 -5.86 -5.68
N TYR A 252 -1.82 -7.17 -5.93
CA TYR A 252 -2.63 -8.04 -5.09
C TYR A 252 -2.06 -8.18 -3.67
N GLY A 253 -0.74 -8.20 -3.51
CA GLY A 253 -0.12 -8.13 -2.18
C GLY A 253 -0.44 -6.83 -1.45
N ALA A 254 -0.36 -5.70 -2.15
CA ALA A 254 -0.67 -4.39 -1.57
C ALA A 254 -2.14 -4.33 -1.14
N TRP A 255 -3.04 -4.88 -1.96
CA TRP A 255 -4.45 -5.00 -1.60
C TRP A 255 -4.66 -5.94 -0.40
N LEU A 256 -4.05 -7.12 -0.39
CA LEU A 256 -4.15 -8.10 0.68
C LEU A 256 -3.79 -7.49 2.04
N TYR A 257 -2.70 -6.70 2.11
CA TYR A 257 -2.26 -6.04 3.33
C TYR A 257 -2.96 -4.70 3.62
N GLY A 258 -3.85 -4.24 2.74
CA GLY A 258 -4.59 -3.00 2.93
C GLY A 258 -3.74 -1.74 2.77
N HIS A 259 -2.75 -1.79 1.87
CA HIS A 259 -2.00 -0.61 1.48
C HIS A 259 -2.92 0.37 0.74
N GLU A 260 -2.81 1.64 1.09
CA GLU A 260 -3.55 2.76 0.53
C GLU A 260 -3.21 2.97 -0.95
N ALA A 261 -1.94 2.79 -1.34
CA ALA A 261 -1.46 3.03 -2.69
C ALA A 261 -0.30 2.11 -3.07
N THR A 262 -0.17 1.82 -4.36
CA THR A 262 0.97 1.04 -4.87
C THR A 262 1.47 1.54 -6.23
N SER A 263 2.78 1.54 -6.39
CA SER A 263 3.50 1.92 -7.61
C SER A 263 4.31 0.76 -8.18
N TRP A 264 4.47 0.80 -9.50
CA TRP A 264 5.58 0.15 -10.17
C TRP A 264 6.74 1.14 -10.16
N GLY A 265 7.82 0.85 -9.45
CA GLY A 265 9.03 1.68 -9.48
C GLY A 265 9.83 1.38 -10.73
N GLU A 266 9.82 2.31 -11.68
CA GLU A 266 10.70 2.22 -12.85
C GLU A 266 12.18 2.26 -12.41
N TYR A 267 13.09 1.82 -13.29
CA TYR A 267 14.52 1.84 -12.97
C TYR A 267 14.95 3.26 -12.55
N GLU A 268 15.61 3.36 -11.39
CA GLU A 268 15.98 4.62 -10.73
C GLU A 268 14.87 5.70 -10.72
N TYR A 269 13.60 5.27 -10.69
CA TYR A 269 12.42 6.15 -10.73
C TYR A 269 12.45 7.12 -11.92
N SER A 270 12.99 6.66 -13.05
CA SER A 270 13.11 7.41 -14.30
C SER A 270 14.04 8.63 -14.22
N ALA A 271 14.95 8.67 -13.24
CA ALA A 271 15.91 9.76 -13.06
C ALA A 271 17.09 9.71 -14.05
N THR A 272 17.43 8.52 -14.54
CA THR A 272 18.66 8.27 -15.28
C THR A 272 18.43 7.34 -16.46
N GLU A 273 19.43 7.25 -17.33
CA GLU A 273 19.41 6.33 -18.45
C GLU A 273 19.40 4.86 -17.97
N PRO A 274 18.74 3.95 -18.70
CA PRO A 274 18.20 4.13 -20.05
C PRO A 274 16.71 4.53 -20.10
N ASN A 275 16.05 4.74 -18.96
CA ASN A 275 14.62 5.05 -18.87
C ASN A 275 14.37 6.48 -18.35
N ASN A 276 15.30 7.40 -18.65
CA ASN A 276 15.22 8.79 -18.21
C ASN A 276 13.93 9.43 -18.72
N GLY A 277 13.09 9.90 -17.79
CA GLY A 277 11.79 10.46 -18.10
C GLY A 277 10.74 9.45 -18.58
N VAL A 278 11.02 8.14 -18.57
CA VAL A 278 10.09 7.09 -19.01
C VAL A 278 9.44 6.42 -17.81
N ALA A 279 8.15 6.68 -17.64
CA ALA A 279 7.28 6.07 -16.64
C ALA A 279 5.86 5.88 -17.22
N PRO A 280 5.68 4.88 -18.11
CA PRO A 280 4.38 4.60 -18.71
C PRO A 280 3.37 4.16 -17.65
N PHE A 281 2.10 4.43 -17.91
CA PHE A 281 1.04 4.00 -17.01
C PHE A 281 0.91 2.48 -17.03
N ARG A 282 1.37 1.82 -15.97
CA ARG A 282 1.24 0.36 -15.82
C ARG A 282 -0.21 -0.01 -15.46
N PRO A 283 -0.90 -0.84 -16.29
CA PRO A 283 -2.25 -1.31 -15.97
C PRO A 283 -2.28 -2.06 -14.65
N ARG A 284 -3.39 -1.91 -13.91
CA ARG A 284 -3.61 -2.59 -12.62
C ARG A 284 -4.72 -3.60 -12.76
N PRO A 285 -4.70 -4.70 -11.99
CA PRO A 285 -5.85 -5.59 -11.89
C PRO A 285 -7.13 -4.81 -11.55
N ASN A 286 -8.25 -5.19 -12.17
CA ASN A 286 -9.56 -4.57 -11.97
C ASN A 286 -10.58 -5.64 -11.54
N PRO A 287 -10.57 -6.06 -10.26
CA PRO A 287 -11.49 -7.06 -9.74
C PRO A 287 -12.94 -6.57 -9.87
N SER A 288 -13.86 -7.43 -10.33
CA SER A 288 -15.28 -7.12 -10.27
C SER A 288 -15.72 -7.15 -8.81
N ASN A 289 -16.25 -6.03 -8.30
CA ASN A 289 -16.77 -5.88 -6.93
C ASN A 289 -15.76 -6.17 -5.79
N PRO A 290 -14.71 -5.34 -5.62
CA PRO A 290 -13.71 -5.53 -4.56
C PRO A 290 -14.25 -5.39 -3.13
N GLY A 291 -15.46 -4.84 -2.99
CA GLY A 291 -16.10 -4.59 -1.69
C GLY A 291 -15.72 -3.22 -1.14
N THR A 292 -16.04 -2.98 0.13
CA THR A 292 -15.84 -1.70 0.83
C THR A 292 -15.18 -1.85 2.20
N ALA A 293 -14.94 -3.09 2.65
CA ALA A 293 -14.21 -3.34 3.90
C ALA A 293 -13.48 -4.69 3.86
N PHE A 294 -12.38 -4.79 4.62
CA PHE A 294 -11.77 -6.08 4.95
C PHE A 294 -12.55 -6.79 6.06
N VAL A 295 -12.68 -8.10 5.95
CA VAL A 295 -13.31 -8.99 6.93
C VAL A 295 -12.23 -9.87 7.54
N GLY A 296 -11.58 -9.36 8.58
CA GLY A 296 -10.55 -10.06 9.33
C GLY A 296 -9.10 -9.83 8.85
N PRO A 297 -8.14 -10.49 9.53
CA PRO A 297 -6.71 -10.35 9.25
C PRO A 297 -6.28 -11.16 8.04
N VAL A 298 -5.06 -10.90 7.55
CA VAL A 298 -4.37 -11.78 6.61
C VAL A 298 -4.13 -13.14 7.28
N ARG A 299 -4.40 -14.23 6.56
CA ARG A 299 -4.17 -15.61 6.99
C ARG A 299 -3.24 -16.31 6.01
N GLN A 300 -2.28 -17.06 6.54
CA GLN A 300 -1.37 -17.89 5.74
C GLN A 300 -1.70 -19.38 5.94
N SER A 301 -1.75 -20.12 4.85
CA SER A 301 -1.85 -21.59 4.84
C SER A 301 -0.90 -22.14 3.78
N GLY A 302 0.25 -22.67 4.23
CA GLY A 302 1.35 -23.02 3.33
C GLY A 302 1.81 -21.80 2.52
N ASN A 303 1.73 -21.91 1.19
CA ASN A 303 2.12 -20.87 0.24
C ASN A 303 1.01 -19.86 -0.08
N LEU A 304 -0.20 -20.09 0.42
CA LEU A 304 -1.35 -19.22 0.13
C LEU A 304 -1.54 -18.23 1.26
N LEU A 305 -1.43 -16.93 0.97
CA LEU A 305 -1.92 -15.88 1.85
C LEU A 305 -3.28 -15.40 1.36
N THR A 306 -4.21 -15.19 2.30
CA THR A 306 -5.59 -14.82 2.01
C THR A 306 -6.10 -13.75 2.96
N ARG A 307 -7.02 -12.92 2.48
CA ARG A 307 -7.81 -12.00 3.31
C ARG A 307 -9.17 -11.81 2.66
N TYR A 308 -10.21 -11.77 3.47
CA TYR A 308 -11.56 -11.54 2.98
C TYR A 308 -11.86 -10.04 2.91
N THR A 309 -12.67 -9.67 1.92
CA THR A 309 -13.47 -8.44 1.93
C THR A 309 -14.92 -8.82 2.22
N ASN A 310 -15.80 -7.82 2.34
CA ASN A 310 -17.23 -8.07 2.46
C ASN A 310 -17.88 -8.64 1.18
N THR A 311 -17.13 -8.77 0.07
CA THR A 311 -17.64 -9.25 -1.22
C THR A 311 -16.81 -10.35 -1.85
N GLY A 312 -15.63 -10.67 -1.31
CA GLY A 312 -14.76 -11.69 -1.89
C GLY A 312 -13.58 -12.08 -1.01
N ARG A 313 -12.69 -12.87 -1.60
CA ARG A 313 -11.42 -13.28 -1.02
C ARG A 313 -10.28 -12.83 -1.92
N ILE A 314 -9.36 -12.06 -1.36
CA ILE A 314 -8.07 -11.75 -1.96
C ILE A 314 -7.14 -12.91 -1.62
N GLN A 315 -6.34 -13.33 -2.58
CA GLN A 315 -5.31 -14.34 -2.35
C GLN A 315 -4.05 -14.06 -3.17
N ILE A 316 -2.91 -14.43 -2.59
CA ILE A 316 -1.64 -14.53 -3.30
C ILE A 316 -1.01 -15.90 -3.02
N ASP A 317 -0.46 -16.53 -4.05
CA ASP A 317 0.35 -17.74 -3.95
C ASP A 317 1.82 -17.33 -4.06
N ILE A 318 2.58 -17.50 -2.98
CA ILE A 318 3.98 -17.05 -2.90
C ILE A 318 4.95 -17.94 -3.68
N SER A 319 4.56 -19.16 -4.04
CA SER A 319 5.42 -20.07 -4.83
C SER A 319 5.21 -19.87 -6.32
N ASN A 320 3.96 -19.66 -6.73
CA ASN A 320 3.62 -19.43 -8.13
C ASN A 320 3.64 -17.95 -8.51
N HIS A 321 3.76 -17.05 -7.53
CA HIS A 321 3.74 -15.60 -7.68
C HIS A 321 2.52 -15.07 -8.43
N VAL A 322 1.36 -15.63 -8.13
CA VAL A 322 0.08 -15.22 -8.72
C VAL A 322 -0.85 -14.65 -7.65
N GLY A 323 -1.51 -13.54 -7.99
CA GLY A 323 -2.56 -12.94 -7.17
C GLY A 323 -3.92 -13.06 -7.84
N ALA A 324 -4.97 -13.18 -7.04
CA ALA A 324 -6.34 -13.25 -7.53
C ALA A 324 -7.34 -12.69 -6.52
N PHE A 325 -8.51 -12.30 -7.01
CA PHE A 325 -9.69 -12.03 -6.21
C PHE A 325 -10.84 -12.94 -6.65
N ILE A 326 -11.46 -13.59 -5.67
CA ILE A 326 -12.58 -14.50 -5.88
C ILE A 326 -13.80 -13.90 -5.20
N ASN A 327 -14.80 -13.50 -6.00
CA ASN A 327 -16.07 -13.01 -5.47
C ASN A 327 -16.80 -14.08 -4.65
N CYS A 328 -17.38 -13.65 -3.54
CA CYS A 328 -18.38 -14.42 -2.81
C CYS A 328 -19.65 -14.46 -3.65
N THR A 329 -20.27 -15.63 -3.72
CA THR A 329 -21.45 -15.89 -4.54
C THR A 329 -22.39 -16.85 -3.80
N SER A 330 -23.57 -17.05 -4.38
CA SER A 330 -24.50 -18.09 -3.90
C SER A 330 -24.19 -19.43 -4.57
N PHE A 331 -24.09 -20.45 -3.74
CA PHE A 331 -23.85 -21.83 -4.10
C PHE A 331 -25.13 -22.64 -3.95
N VAL A 332 -25.39 -23.49 -4.92
CA VAL A 332 -26.48 -24.46 -4.85
C VAL A 332 -25.90 -25.84 -5.13
N SER A 333 -26.24 -26.83 -4.30
CA SER A 333 -25.87 -28.22 -4.60
C SER A 333 -26.64 -28.72 -5.84
N THR A 334 -25.93 -29.30 -6.79
CA THR A 334 -26.47 -29.85 -8.05
C THR A 334 -26.79 -31.34 -7.95
N GLY A 335 -26.40 -31.99 -6.85
CA GLY A 335 -26.71 -33.38 -6.54
C GLY A 335 -26.31 -33.76 -5.12
N SER A 336 -26.28 -35.07 -4.84
CA SER A 336 -25.68 -35.65 -3.62
C SER A 336 -24.21 -35.97 -3.87
N GLY A 337 -23.34 -35.82 -2.87
CA GLY A 337 -21.92 -36.09 -3.04
C GLY A 337 -21.04 -35.54 -1.93
N ASN A 338 -19.75 -35.45 -2.21
CA ASN A 338 -18.77 -34.92 -1.27
C ASN A 338 -18.66 -33.40 -1.41
N TRP A 339 -18.63 -32.67 -0.29
CA TRP A 339 -18.41 -31.21 -0.29
C TRP A 339 -17.20 -30.78 -1.11
N GLN A 340 -16.14 -31.59 -1.10
CA GLN A 340 -14.89 -31.33 -1.82
C GLN A 340 -14.96 -31.58 -3.33
N THR A 341 -16.13 -31.98 -3.86
CA THR A 341 -16.34 -32.15 -5.29
C THR A 341 -16.82 -30.85 -5.91
N THR A 342 -15.98 -30.18 -6.71
CA THR A 342 -16.31 -28.88 -7.31
C THR A 342 -17.52 -28.93 -8.25
N SER A 343 -17.71 -30.03 -8.99
CA SER A 343 -18.86 -30.21 -9.89
C SER A 343 -20.21 -30.39 -9.17
N LEU A 344 -20.20 -30.58 -7.86
CA LEU A 344 -21.40 -30.63 -7.02
C LEU A 344 -22.03 -29.24 -6.83
N TRP A 345 -21.31 -28.18 -7.17
CA TRP A 345 -21.68 -26.82 -6.87
C TRP A 345 -21.96 -26.03 -8.15
N SER A 346 -22.99 -25.19 -8.12
CA SER A 346 -23.45 -24.38 -9.27
C SER A 346 -22.38 -23.47 -9.91
N SER A 347 -21.33 -23.12 -9.18
CA SER A 347 -20.23 -22.26 -9.66
C SER A 347 -18.96 -23.05 -10.06
N SER A 348 -19.00 -24.39 -10.03
CA SER A 348 -17.88 -25.26 -10.38
C SER A 348 -16.58 -25.00 -9.61
N ARG A 349 -16.67 -24.42 -8.40
CA ARG A 349 -15.58 -24.30 -7.43
C ARG A 349 -16.03 -24.78 -6.05
N LEU A 350 -15.12 -24.83 -5.08
CA LEU A 350 -15.50 -25.08 -3.69
C LEU A 350 -16.07 -23.79 -3.06
N PRO A 351 -17.09 -23.89 -2.18
CA PRO A 351 -17.51 -22.77 -1.37
C PRO A 351 -16.39 -22.25 -0.47
N LEU A 352 -16.37 -20.93 -0.28
CA LEU A 352 -15.48 -20.18 0.61
C LEU A 352 -16.22 -19.76 1.87
N ALA A 353 -15.47 -19.34 2.89
CA ALA A 353 -16.00 -18.82 4.14
C ALA A 353 -16.92 -17.59 4.03
N CYS A 354 -17.04 -16.97 2.86
CA CYS A 354 -17.94 -15.84 2.62
C CYS A 354 -19.12 -16.18 1.69
N ASP A 355 -19.17 -17.40 1.15
CA ASP A 355 -20.22 -17.81 0.23
C ASP A 355 -21.52 -18.17 0.97
N VAL A 356 -22.65 -18.00 0.28
CA VAL A 356 -23.96 -18.45 0.76
C VAL A 356 -24.27 -19.81 0.11
N VAL A 357 -24.21 -20.90 0.87
CA VAL A 357 -24.40 -22.26 0.38
C VAL A 357 -25.81 -22.74 0.66
N THR A 358 -26.52 -23.22 -0.37
CA THR A 358 -27.82 -23.89 -0.25
C THR A 358 -27.69 -25.35 -0.65
N ILE A 359 -27.99 -26.25 0.29
CA ILE A 359 -28.13 -27.68 -0.02
C ILE A 359 -29.59 -27.94 -0.38
N GLN A 360 -29.86 -28.29 -1.64
CA GLN A 360 -31.22 -28.47 -2.15
C GLN A 360 -31.95 -29.67 -1.51
N PRO A 361 -33.30 -29.67 -1.50
CA PRO A 361 -34.09 -30.81 -1.06
C PRO A 361 -33.67 -32.11 -1.75
N GLY A 362 -33.64 -33.21 -1.00
CA GLY A 362 -33.24 -34.52 -1.52
C GLY A 362 -31.73 -34.74 -1.70
N HIS A 363 -30.91 -33.68 -1.65
CA HIS A 363 -29.45 -33.80 -1.73
C HIS A 363 -28.85 -34.18 -0.37
N ILE A 364 -27.84 -35.05 -0.39
CA ILE A 364 -27.02 -35.44 0.76
C ILE A 364 -25.58 -35.03 0.47
N ILE A 365 -25.06 -34.07 1.24
CA ILE A 365 -23.67 -33.65 1.14
C ILE A 365 -22.87 -34.25 2.30
N THR A 366 -21.81 -34.96 1.96
CA THR A 366 -20.87 -35.55 2.92
C THR A 366 -19.65 -34.66 3.06
N LEU A 367 -19.29 -34.32 4.29
CA LEU A 367 -18.04 -33.65 4.61
C LEU A 367 -16.94 -34.69 4.77
N THR A 368 -15.91 -34.72 3.92
CA THR A 368 -14.72 -35.59 4.12
C THR A 368 -13.45 -34.82 4.45
N GLY A 369 -13.55 -33.50 4.56
CA GLY A 369 -12.46 -32.58 4.89
C GLY A 369 -13.02 -31.26 5.39
N ASN A 370 -12.15 -30.27 5.58
CA ASN A 370 -12.55 -28.93 6.04
C ASN A 370 -13.51 -28.28 5.04
N ALA A 371 -14.62 -27.78 5.54
CA ALA A 371 -15.63 -27.11 4.74
C ALA A 371 -15.95 -25.75 5.36
N GLU A 372 -16.08 -24.75 4.50
CA GLU A 372 -16.31 -23.35 4.87
C GLU A 372 -17.50 -22.80 4.10
N ALA A 373 -18.34 -22.05 4.79
CA ALA A 373 -19.41 -21.24 4.20
C ALA A 373 -19.63 -20.01 5.08
N GLY A 374 -19.97 -18.88 4.48
CA GLY A 374 -20.42 -17.70 5.25
C GLY A 374 -21.84 -17.91 5.76
N GLN A 375 -22.69 -18.51 4.93
CA GLN A 375 -24.04 -18.90 5.32
C GLN A 375 -24.36 -20.28 4.76
N LEU A 376 -25.04 -21.12 5.55
CA LEU A 376 -25.56 -22.40 5.11
C LEU A 376 -27.08 -22.44 5.23
N LEU A 377 -27.77 -22.58 4.11
CA LEU A 377 -29.19 -22.89 4.02
C LEU A 377 -29.38 -24.38 3.75
N LEU A 378 -29.71 -25.13 4.81
CA LEU A 378 -29.90 -26.58 4.74
C LEU A 378 -31.36 -26.93 4.43
N ARG A 379 -31.67 -27.26 3.16
CA ARG A 379 -32.97 -27.83 2.74
C ARG A 379 -32.90 -29.33 2.45
N GLY A 380 -31.69 -29.87 2.29
CA GLY A 380 -31.38 -31.30 2.23
C GLY A 380 -30.68 -31.79 3.50
N ASN A 381 -29.71 -32.71 3.35
CA ASN A 381 -28.96 -33.27 4.46
C ASN A 381 -27.46 -32.95 4.34
N LEU A 382 -26.84 -32.59 5.47
CA LEU A 382 -25.39 -32.45 5.62
C LEU A 382 -24.91 -33.52 6.61
N ARG A 383 -23.97 -34.37 6.19
CA ARG A 383 -23.46 -35.49 7.00
C ARG A 383 -21.95 -35.35 7.21
N PRO A 384 -21.45 -35.35 8.46
CA PRO A 384 -20.02 -35.54 8.68
C PRO A 384 -19.63 -36.96 8.24
N SER A 385 -18.46 -37.12 7.62
CA SER A 385 -17.83 -38.45 7.56
C SER A 385 -17.44 -38.88 8.98
N THR A 386 -17.04 -40.15 9.13
CA THR A 386 -16.66 -40.79 10.41
C THR A 386 -15.45 -40.14 11.13
N TYR A 387 -14.94 -39.00 10.66
CA TYR A 387 -13.80 -38.28 11.22
C TYR A 387 -14.24 -37.01 11.97
N ARG A 388 -13.42 -36.55 12.93
CA ARG A 388 -13.59 -35.23 13.56
C ARG A 388 -13.35 -34.15 12.52
N LEU A 389 -14.43 -33.64 11.94
CA LEU A 389 -14.40 -32.61 10.92
C LEU A 389 -14.72 -31.24 11.51
N GLN A 390 -14.05 -30.20 11.02
CA GLN A 390 -14.40 -28.82 11.33
C GLN A 390 -15.26 -28.28 10.18
N PHE A 391 -16.55 -28.09 10.46
CA PHE A 391 -17.42 -27.23 9.66
C PHE A 391 -17.45 -25.86 10.35
N ARG A 392 -17.08 -24.80 9.62
CA ARG A 392 -17.07 -23.44 10.17
C ARG A 392 -18.05 -22.57 9.40
N ILE A 393 -19.00 -22.00 10.13
CA ILE A 393 -19.85 -20.90 9.68
C ILE A 393 -19.21 -19.62 10.23
N TYR A 394 -18.91 -18.68 9.36
CA TYR A 394 -18.15 -17.47 9.67
C TYR A 394 -19.03 -16.22 9.76
#